data_AF-A0AAU0HQ87-F1
#
_entry.id   AF-A0AAU0HQ87-F1
#
_cell.length_a   1.000
_cell.length_b   1.000
_cell.length_c   1.000
_cell.angle_alpha   90.00
_cell.angle_beta   90.00
_cell.angle_gamma   90.00
#
_symmetry.space_group_name_H-M   'P 1'
#
loop_
_entity.id
_entity.type
_entity.pdbx_description
1 polymer ?
#
loop_
_entity_poly.entity_id
_entity_poly.type
_entity_poly.pdbx_seq_one_letter_code
_entity_poly.pdbx_strand_id
1 'polypeptide(L)'
;MTPPVGTAAIIGGGVIGGGWAARFLLNGWNVAVFDPDPEAARKIGAVLDRARASLPALYDRALPPAGTLSFCATLDEAVQGADWVQESVSERLELKHKVYDQIAAHLPEGGFIASSTSGFKASDLAANGAPVVVVHPFNPVYLLPLAEITGAPELRAKALPVVQSIGMYPLEMQTEIDAFIGNRFQEAIWREALWMIKDGIATTEQIDDAMRMGFGLRLAQMGLFETYRLAGGEAGMASYMEQFGPSLHWPWSKLTDVPDLDAALVQAISEQSDAQSGHMTIAQMETLRDDNLVATLRGLRRTGSGAGGVITAHEERLDTGGEIDGLPVTQRRAVPVTWTDYNGHMNEAAYLELGTWATDGMMKLVGADDAYVASGKSFFTVDTRIRYLDEVHRGAVLTATTQVLDGAGKTMKLFHRILKEDGSLVATIETLMLHTDLNTRRACPPEPAVAEALETLAAAHAGRDAPGAGGSVGQRN
;
A
#
# COMPACT_ATOMS: atom_id res chain seq x y z
N MET A 1 7.81 16.09 16.22
CA MET A 1 7.66 15.64 14.82
C MET A 1 8.97 14.99 14.43
N THR A 2 8.95 13.74 13.97
CA THR A 2 10.11 13.07 13.38
C THR A 2 10.58 13.90 12.18
N PRO A 3 11.90 14.18 12.01
CA PRO A 3 12.38 14.92 10.85
C PRO A 3 12.03 14.18 9.55
N PRO A 4 11.81 14.92 8.44
CA PRO A 4 11.52 14.30 7.15
C PRO A 4 12.68 13.39 6.72
N VAL A 5 12.33 12.29 6.03
CA VAL A 5 13.29 11.26 5.60
C VAL A 5 14.19 11.78 4.47
N GLY A 6 13.68 12.71 3.65
CA GLY A 6 14.37 13.37 2.54
C GLY A 6 13.43 14.28 1.75
N THR A 7 13.93 14.86 0.66
CA THR A 7 13.16 15.70 -0.28
C THR A 7 13.15 15.07 -1.68
N ALA A 8 11.95 14.85 -2.24
CA ALA A 8 11.76 14.35 -3.59
C ALA A 8 11.23 15.46 -4.52
N ALA A 9 11.91 15.68 -5.64
CA ALA A 9 11.45 16.52 -6.73
C ALA A 9 10.64 15.67 -7.73
N ILE A 10 9.44 16.10 -8.07
CA ILE A 10 8.56 15.44 -9.04
C ILE A 10 8.39 16.36 -10.26
N ILE A 11 8.92 15.95 -11.40
CA ILE A 11 8.92 16.72 -12.63
C ILE A 11 7.86 16.14 -13.57
N GLY A 12 6.71 16.82 -13.65
CA GLY A 12 5.49 16.36 -14.31
C GLY A 12 4.45 15.87 -13.30
N GLY A 13 3.30 16.56 -13.24
CA GLY A 13 2.16 16.36 -12.34
C GLY A 13 0.95 15.67 -12.99
N GLY A 14 1.19 14.82 -13.98
CA GLY A 14 0.19 13.90 -14.53
C GLY A 14 -0.16 12.75 -13.56
N VAL A 15 -0.84 11.73 -14.07
CA VAL A 15 -1.29 10.56 -13.28
C VAL A 15 -0.12 9.86 -12.55
N ILE A 16 0.97 9.59 -13.27
CA ILE A 16 2.15 8.91 -12.72
C ILE A 16 2.90 9.79 -11.73
N GLY A 17 3.16 11.06 -12.09
CA GLY A 17 3.85 12.00 -11.21
C GLY A 17 3.07 12.30 -9.94
N GLY A 18 1.75 12.49 -10.03
CA GLY A 18 0.89 12.60 -8.85
C GLY A 18 0.91 11.35 -7.97
N GLY A 19 1.03 10.17 -8.58
CA GLY A 19 1.21 8.90 -7.88
C GLY A 19 2.54 8.81 -7.11
N TRP A 20 3.65 9.24 -7.73
CA TRP A 20 4.94 9.36 -7.04
C TRP A 20 4.93 10.40 -5.94
N ALA A 21 4.35 11.58 -6.19
CA ALA A 21 4.18 12.62 -5.18
C ALA A 21 3.45 12.05 -3.96
N ALA A 22 2.33 11.35 -4.16
CA ALA A 22 1.60 10.70 -3.09
C ALA A 22 2.43 9.63 -2.36
N ARG A 23 3.18 8.80 -3.11
CA ARG A 23 4.01 7.74 -2.53
C ARG A 23 5.09 8.28 -1.62
N PHE A 24 5.85 9.28 -2.06
CA PHE A 24 6.89 9.91 -1.25
C PHE A 24 6.29 10.67 -0.06
N LEU A 25 5.27 11.51 -0.32
CA LEU A 25 4.68 12.39 0.69
C LEU A 25 4.12 11.59 1.88
N LEU A 26 3.37 10.52 1.61
CA LEU A 26 2.75 9.68 2.64
C LEU A 26 3.76 8.77 3.38
N ASN A 27 4.99 8.65 2.89
CA ASN A 27 6.10 7.98 3.57
C ASN A 27 7.05 8.98 4.26
N GLY A 28 6.59 10.22 4.51
CA GLY A 28 7.31 11.20 5.34
C GLY A 28 8.39 11.99 4.59
N TRP A 29 8.41 11.95 3.26
CA TRP A 29 9.29 12.80 2.46
C TRP A 29 8.64 14.15 2.18
N ASN A 30 9.44 15.21 2.16
CA ASN A 30 9.02 16.45 1.52
C ASN A 30 8.95 16.25 0.02
N VAL A 31 7.98 16.87 -0.64
CA VAL A 31 7.76 16.72 -2.08
C VAL A 31 7.65 18.10 -2.71
N ALA A 32 8.56 18.39 -3.65
CA ALA A 32 8.52 19.57 -4.49
C ALA A 32 8.08 19.18 -5.89
N VAL A 33 7.02 19.78 -6.41
CA VAL A 33 6.45 19.46 -7.73
C VAL A 33 6.68 20.61 -8.68
N PHE A 34 7.12 20.30 -9.90
CA PHE A 34 7.06 21.22 -11.03
C PHE A 34 6.26 20.59 -12.18
N ASP A 35 5.27 21.33 -12.67
CA ASP A 35 4.56 21.04 -13.92
C ASP A 35 4.12 22.36 -14.58
N PRO A 36 4.29 22.52 -15.91
CA PRO A 36 3.88 23.73 -16.61
C PRO A 36 2.36 23.92 -16.74
N ASP A 37 1.55 22.89 -16.51
CA ASP A 37 0.09 22.94 -16.54
C ASP A 37 -0.46 23.63 -15.27
N PRO A 38 -1.19 24.76 -15.39
CA PRO A 38 -1.77 25.43 -14.23
C PRO A 38 -2.77 24.55 -13.45
N GLU A 39 -3.30 23.49 -14.06
CA GLU A 39 -4.22 22.54 -13.41
C GLU A 39 -3.51 21.42 -12.63
N ALA A 40 -2.17 21.36 -12.66
CA ALA A 40 -1.41 20.29 -12.04
C ALA A 40 -1.71 20.14 -10.54
N ALA A 41 -1.82 21.26 -9.81
CA ALA A 41 -2.13 21.24 -8.38
C ALA A 41 -3.50 20.59 -8.09
N ARG A 42 -4.52 20.90 -8.91
CA ARG A 42 -5.85 20.29 -8.78
C ARG A 42 -5.81 18.80 -9.11
N LYS A 43 -5.12 18.40 -10.18
CA LYS A 43 -5.00 17.00 -10.62
C LYS A 43 -4.26 16.14 -9.58
N ILE A 44 -3.13 16.64 -9.07
CA ILE A 44 -2.36 15.97 -8.02
C ILE A 44 -3.14 15.93 -6.71
N GLY A 45 -3.87 17.00 -6.36
CA GLY A 45 -4.77 17.01 -5.20
C GLY A 45 -5.76 15.85 -5.22
N ALA A 46 -6.41 15.60 -6.36
CA ALA A 46 -7.34 14.47 -6.50
C ALA A 46 -6.64 13.10 -6.37
N VAL A 47 -5.41 12.95 -6.87
CA VAL A 47 -4.61 11.72 -6.68
C VAL A 47 -4.23 11.54 -5.20
N LEU A 48 -3.80 12.60 -4.53
CA LEU A 48 -3.43 12.60 -3.12
C LEU A 48 -4.60 12.26 -2.21
N ASP A 49 -5.79 12.78 -2.48
CA ASP A 49 -6.97 12.49 -1.68
C ASP A 49 -7.34 11.00 -1.74
N ARG A 50 -7.25 10.39 -2.93
CA ARG A 50 -7.39 8.92 -3.06
C ARG A 50 -6.27 8.18 -2.35
N ALA A 51 -5.03 8.59 -2.53
CA ALA A 51 -3.88 7.93 -1.91
C ALA A 51 -3.94 7.97 -0.38
N ARG A 52 -4.39 9.08 0.22
CA ARG A 52 -4.61 9.23 1.67
C ARG A 52 -5.65 8.24 2.20
N ALA A 53 -6.68 7.94 1.41
CA ALA A 53 -7.69 6.94 1.79
C ALA A 53 -7.23 5.49 1.57
N SER A 54 -6.38 5.24 0.57
CA SER A 54 -6.05 3.88 0.11
C SER A 54 -4.71 3.34 0.64
N LEU A 55 -3.62 4.10 0.56
CA LEU A 55 -2.28 3.62 0.89
C LEU A 55 -2.13 3.31 2.40
N PRO A 56 -2.50 4.20 3.34
CA PRO A 56 -2.47 3.88 4.76
C PRO A 56 -3.30 2.65 5.15
N ALA A 57 -4.40 2.38 4.42
CA ALA A 57 -5.29 1.25 4.67
C ALA A 57 -4.65 -0.13 4.40
N LEU A 58 -3.55 -0.19 3.64
CA LEU A 58 -2.80 -1.42 3.44
C LEU A 58 -2.18 -1.97 4.74
N TYR A 59 -1.93 -1.09 5.71
CA TYR A 59 -1.18 -1.37 6.92
C TYR A 59 -2.11 -1.51 8.14
N ASP A 60 -1.64 -2.26 9.14
CA ASP A 60 -2.19 -2.30 10.49
C ASP A 60 -1.41 -1.38 11.45
N ARG A 61 -0.38 -0.68 10.94
CA ARG A 61 0.28 0.44 11.59
C ARG A 61 0.06 1.72 10.78
N ALA A 62 0.03 2.86 11.43
CA ALA A 62 -0.03 4.13 10.73
C ALA A 62 1.30 4.41 10.03
N LEU A 63 1.21 4.96 8.82
CA LEU A 63 2.35 5.57 8.16
C LEU A 63 2.89 6.75 8.98
N PRO A 64 4.16 7.14 8.75
CA PRO A 64 4.70 8.36 9.33
C PRO A 64 3.82 9.57 8.97
N PRO A 65 3.92 10.67 9.74
CA PRO A 65 3.32 11.93 9.34
C PRO A 65 3.74 12.28 7.90
N ALA A 66 2.78 12.69 7.08
CA ALA A 66 3.07 13.12 5.72
C ALA A 66 4.05 14.30 5.72
N GLY A 67 4.96 14.33 4.75
CA GLY A 67 5.87 15.46 4.60
C GLY A 67 5.16 16.71 4.06
N THR A 68 5.96 17.73 3.72
CA THR A 68 5.45 18.98 3.14
C THR A 68 5.36 18.87 1.62
N LEU A 69 4.22 19.27 1.04
CA LEU A 69 4.04 19.38 -0.40
C LEU A 69 4.18 20.84 -0.85
N SER A 70 5.05 21.11 -1.81
CA SER A 70 5.19 22.42 -2.47
C SER A 70 5.04 22.30 -3.98
N PHE A 71 4.42 23.30 -4.60
CA PHE A 71 4.37 23.48 -6.04
C PHE A 71 5.31 24.62 -6.42
N CYS A 72 6.33 24.33 -7.20
CA CYS A 72 7.37 25.27 -7.59
C CYS A 72 7.00 25.96 -8.91
N ALA A 73 7.39 27.22 -9.06
CA ALA A 73 7.13 28.00 -10.27
C ALA A 73 8.08 27.61 -11.41
N THR A 74 9.25 27.06 -11.05
CA THR A 74 10.28 26.62 -12.00
C THR A 74 10.79 25.21 -11.67
N LEU A 75 11.40 24.57 -12.67
CA LEU A 75 12.03 23.26 -12.52
C LEU A 75 13.22 23.32 -11.56
N ASP A 76 14.04 24.37 -11.66
CA ASP A 76 15.18 24.65 -10.78
C ASP A 76 14.76 24.63 -9.31
N GLU A 77 13.75 25.43 -8.96
CA GLU A 77 13.20 25.50 -7.60
C GLU A 77 12.75 24.13 -7.06
N ALA A 78 12.25 23.22 -7.92
CA ALA A 78 11.86 21.88 -7.49
C ALA A 78 13.06 20.94 -7.26
N VAL A 79 14.11 21.06 -8.09
CA VAL A 79 15.28 20.17 -8.06
C VAL A 79 16.31 20.59 -7.01
N GLN A 80 16.38 21.88 -6.68
CA GLN A 80 17.38 22.41 -5.77
C GLN A 80 17.32 21.74 -4.39
N GLY A 81 18.38 21.01 -4.04
CA GLY A 81 18.50 20.31 -2.74
C GLY A 81 17.66 19.03 -2.63
N ALA A 82 17.13 18.50 -3.74
CA ALA A 82 16.41 17.24 -3.74
C ALA A 82 17.35 16.03 -3.60
N ASP A 83 16.99 15.09 -2.73
CA ASP A 83 17.68 13.80 -2.56
C ASP A 83 17.26 12.79 -3.64
N TRP A 84 16.07 13.01 -4.23
CA TRP A 84 15.49 12.20 -5.30
C TRP A 84 14.85 13.09 -6.36
N VAL A 85 15.10 12.85 -7.64
CA VAL A 85 14.41 13.54 -8.74
C VAL A 85 13.69 12.53 -9.61
N GLN A 86 12.36 12.54 -9.55
CA GLN A 86 11.49 11.69 -10.36
C GLN A 86 10.97 12.46 -11.57
N GLU A 87 11.32 12.01 -12.77
CA GLU A 87 10.77 12.53 -14.02
C GLU A 87 9.57 11.70 -14.48
N SER A 88 8.47 12.38 -14.81
CA SER A 88 7.20 11.80 -15.26
C SER A 88 6.53 12.66 -16.37
N VAL A 89 7.32 13.28 -17.23
CA VAL A 89 6.84 14.03 -18.41
C VAL A 89 6.44 13.06 -19.53
N SER A 90 5.79 13.60 -20.57
CA SER A 90 5.25 12.82 -21.69
C SER A 90 6.31 11.92 -22.34
N GLU A 91 5.85 10.78 -22.85
CA GLU A 91 6.68 9.72 -23.44
C GLU A 91 7.21 10.10 -24.84
N ARG A 92 8.05 11.14 -24.89
CA ARG A 92 8.72 11.65 -26.08
C ARG A 92 10.20 11.83 -25.78
N LEU A 93 11.06 11.08 -26.45
CA LEU A 93 12.50 11.02 -26.15
C LEU A 93 13.17 12.41 -26.18
N GLU A 94 12.91 13.20 -27.23
CA GLU A 94 13.45 14.57 -27.37
C GLU A 94 13.03 15.50 -26.22
N LEU A 95 11.78 15.38 -25.75
CA LEU A 95 11.28 16.17 -24.63
C LEU A 95 11.98 15.76 -23.33
N LYS A 96 12.12 14.45 -23.09
CA LYS A 96 12.81 13.92 -21.92
C LYS A 96 14.26 14.38 -21.88
N HIS A 97 15.00 14.29 -22.99
CA HIS A 97 16.37 14.82 -23.07
C HIS A 97 16.46 16.30 -22.71
N LYS A 98 15.57 17.14 -23.28
CA LYS A 98 15.53 18.57 -22.95
C LYS A 98 15.28 18.82 -21.45
N VAL A 99 14.38 18.04 -20.84
CA VAL A 99 14.08 18.13 -19.40
C VAL A 99 15.26 17.64 -18.56
N TYR A 100 15.93 16.56 -18.98
CA TYR A 100 17.12 16.04 -18.29
C TYR A 100 18.27 17.03 -18.31
N ASP A 101 18.50 17.73 -19.42
CA ASP A 101 19.53 18.77 -19.50
C ASP A 101 19.25 19.91 -18.50
N GLN A 102 17.99 20.29 -18.33
CA GLN A 102 17.56 21.30 -17.34
C GLN A 102 17.72 20.80 -15.90
N ILE A 103 17.35 19.54 -15.63
CA ILE A 103 17.53 18.91 -14.32
C ILE A 103 19.02 18.81 -14.00
N ALA A 104 19.84 18.29 -14.92
CA ALA A 104 21.27 18.06 -14.73
C ALA A 104 22.05 19.33 -14.41
N ALA A 105 21.62 20.49 -14.92
CA ALA A 105 22.20 21.79 -14.58
C ALA A 105 22.02 22.19 -13.10
N HIS A 106 21.05 21.60 -12.40
CA HIS A 106 20.68 21.94 -11.02
C HIS A 106 20.77 20.73 -10.07
N LEU A 107 21.17 19.55 -10.57
CA LEU A 107 21.35 18.37 -9.74
C LEU A 107 22.46 18.60 -8.71
N PRO A 108 22.28 18.15 -7.45
CA PRO A 108 23.37 18.11 -6.49
C PRO A 108 24.49 17.16 -6.98
N GLU A 109 25.70 17.35 -6.47
CA GLU A 109 26.84 16.49 -6.80
C GLU A 109 26.53 15.02 -6.51
N GLY A 110 26.71 14.15 -7.51
CA GLY A 110 26.38 12.72 -7.41
C GLY A 110 24.88 12.41 -7.46
N GLY A 111 24.02 13.41 -7.69
CA GLY A 111 22.59 13.27 -7.95
C GLY A 111 22.30 12.57 -9.27
N PHE A 112 21.08 12.06 -9.41
CA PHE A 112 20.63 11.32 -10.59
C PHE A 112 19.14 11.55 -10.83
N ILE A 113 18.69 11.18 -12.04
CA ILE A 113 17.29 11.30 -12.48
C ILE A 113 16.68 9.91 -12.48
N ALA A 114 15.60 9.72 -11.74
CA ALA A 114 14.74 8.54 -11.82
C ALA A 114 13.65 8.80 -12.87
N SER A 115 13.73 8.15 -14.04
CA SER A 115 12.70 8.29 -15.08
C SER A 115 11.57 7.29 -14.88
N SER A 116 10.33 7.76 -15.00
CA SER A 116 9.12 6.92 -15.05
C SER A 116 8.74 6.46 -16.46
N THR A 117 9.67 6.52 -17.44
CA THR A 117 9.43 6.01 -18.79
C THR A 117 8.81 4.62 -18.74
N SER A 118 7.91 4.33 -19.68
CA SER A 118 7.24 3.03 -19.82
C SER A 118 7.82 2.19 -20.96
N GLY A 119 8.70 2.77 -21.78
CA GLY A 119 9.21 2.10 -22.99
C GLY A 119 10.70 2.26 -23.28
N PHE A 120 11.31 3.41 -22.97
CA PHE A 120 12.67 3.71 -23.41
C PHE A 120 13.72 3.01 -22.55
N LYS A 121 14.81 2.56 -23.19
CA LYS A 121 15.96 2.03 -22.47
C LYS A 121 16.67 3.15 -21.70
N ALA A 122 17.31 2.79 -20.60
CA ALA A 122 18.10 3.74 -19.84
C ALA A 122 19.26 4.31 -20.67
N SER A 123 19.87 3.51 -21.56
CA SER A 123 20.90 3.97 -22.50
C SER A 123 20.40 5.05 -23.47
N ASP A 124 19.19 4.89 -24.02
CA ASP A 124 18.57 5.90 -24.90
C ASP A 124 18.31 7.21 -24.14
N LEU A 125 17.82 7.11 -22.90
CA LEU A 125 17.58 8.26 -22.04
C LEU A 125 18.86 8.99 -21.63
N ALA A 126 19.94 8.23 -21.38
CA ALA A 126 21.24 8.75 -20.99
C ALA A 126 22.13 9.18 -22.18
N ALA A 127 21.64 9.12 -23.41
CA ALA A 127 22.44 9.37 -24.62
C ALA A 127 23.14 10.74 -24.65
N ASN A 128 22.57 11.75 -23.99
CA ASN A 128 23.14 13.10 -23.88
C ASN A 128 24.04 13.29 -22.63
N GLY A 129 24.35 12.21 -21.91
CA GLY A 129 25.25 12.23 -20.74
C GLY A 129 24.58 12.52 -19.40
N ALA A 130 23.25 12.66 -19.34
CA ALA A 130 22.53 12.82 -18.09
C ALA A 130 22.59 11.53 -17.23
N PRO A 131 22.79 11.64 -15.90
CA PRO A 131 22.84 10.47 -15.01
C PRO A 131 21.42 9.95 -14.74
N VAL A 132 20.91 9.10 -15.64
CA VAL A 132 19.52 8.59 -15.58
C VAL A 132 19.49 7.12 -15.19
N VAL A 133 18.57 6.78 -14.29
CA VAL A 133 18.12 5.42 -13.99
C VAL A 133 16.62 5.35 -14.27
N VAL A 134 16.16 4.24 -14.84
CA VAL A 134 14.73 3.99 -14.98
C VAL A 134 14.21 3.45 -13.66
N VAL A 135 13.10 4.01 -13.18
CA VAL A 135 12.30 3.52 -12.06
C VAL A 135 10.85 3.54 -12.53
N HIS A 136 10.48 2.50 -13.27
CA HIS A 136 9.17 2.38 -13.92
C HIS A 136 8.14 1.81 -12.94
N PRO A 137 7.11 2.58 -12.54
CA PRO A 137 6.06 2.10 -11.65
C PRO A 137 4.88 1.50 -12.42
N PHE A 138 3.95 0.88 -11.69
CA PHE A 138 2.63 0.51 -12.22
C PHE A 138 1.53 1.38 -11.59
N ASN A 139 0.57 1.83 -12.41
CA ASN A 139 -0.54 2.67 -11.94
C ASN A 139 -1.62 1.83 -11.24
N PRO A 140 -2.13 2.21 -10.05
CA PRO A 140 -1.77 3.39 -9.25
C PRO A 140 -0.45 3.23 -8.48
N VAL A 141 0.48 4.16 -8.73
CA VAL A 141 1.86 4.14 -8.18
C VAL A 141 1.88 4.11 -6.65
N TYR A 142 0.92 4.78 -6.01
CA TYR A 142 0.83 4.81 -4.55
C TYR A 142 0.35 3.49 -3.94
N LEU A 143 -0.25 2.55 -4.69
CA LEU A 143 -0.69 1.24 -4.16
C LEU A 143 0.11 0.05 -4.68
N LEU A 144 0.35 -0.02 -6.00
CA LEU A 144 1.05 -1.16 -6.58
C LEU A 144 2.53 -1.08 -6.23
N PRO A 145 3.10 -2.07 -5.53
CA PRO A 145 4.44 -1.93 -4.98
C PRO A 145 5.55 -2.13 -6.01
N LEU A 146 5.28 -2.73 -7.17
CA LEU A 146 6.33 -3.05 -8.13
C LEU A 146 6.90 -1.80 -8.80
N ALA A 147 8.24 -1.66 -8.78
CA ALA A 147 8.98 -0.72 -9.62
C ALA A 147 10.08 -1.48 -10.38
N GLU A 148 10.05 -1.43 -11.72
CA GLU A 148 11.10 -2.02 -12.56
C GLU A 148 12.28 -1.04 -12.66
N ILE A 149 13.49 -1.51 -12.36
CA ILE A 149 14.68 -0.67 -12.27
C ILE A 149 15.76 -1.14 -13.25
N THR A 150 16.16 -0.26 -14.16
CA THR A 150 17.23 -0.51 -15.13
C THR A 150 18.08 0.75 -15.37
N GLY A 151 19.30 0.60 -15.89
CA GLY A 151 20.28 1.68 -16.05
C GLY A 151 21.64 1.32 -15.49
N ALA A 152 22.52 2.31 -15.32
CA ALA A 152 23.89 2.07 -14.87
C ALA A 152 23.95 1.46 -13.45
N PRO A 153 24.78 0.42 -13.18
CA PRO A 153 24.79 -0.29 -11.90
C PRO A 153 24.92 0.61 -10.67
N GLU A 154 25.76 1.64 -10.76
CA GLU A 154 25.98 2.62 -9.69
C GLU A 154 24.75 3.48 -9.38
N LEU A 155 23.90 3.75 -10.38
CA LEU A 155 22.65 4.49 -10.17
C LEU A 155 21.55 3.56 -9.66
N ARG A 156 21.48 2.32 -10.15
CA ARG A 156 20.57 1.30 -9.61
C ARG A 156 20.85 1.06 -8.12
N ALA A 157 22.12 0.92 -7.74
CA ALA A 157 22.52 0.75 -6.34
C ALA A 157 22.07 1.90 -5.42
N LYS A 158 21.99 3.14 -5.92
CA LYS A 158 21.42 4.29 -5.21
C LYS A 158 19.89 4.25 -5.16
N ALA A 159 19.25 3.81 -6.25
CA ALA A 159 17.79 3.82 -6.36
C ALA A 159 17.10 2.74 -5.51
N LEU A 160 17.66 1.53 -5.46
CA LEU A 160 17.11 0.38 -4.76
C LEU A 160 16.69 0.68 -3.30
N PRO A 161 17.56 1.21 -2.42
CA PRO A 161 17.20 1.44 -1.02
C PRO A 161 16.11 2.52 -0.86
N VAL A 162 16.08 3.54 -1.72
CA VAL A 162 15.04 4.58 -1.66
C VAL A 162 13.69 4.00 -2.02
N VAL A 163 13.59 3.24 -3.12
CA VAL A 163 12.36 2.57 -3.55
C VAL A 163 11.85 1.61 -2.47
N GLN A 164 12.74 0.84 -1.83
CA GLN A 164 12.36 0.00 -0.69
C GLN A 164 11.88 0.80 0.52
N SER A 165 12.52 1.95 0.82
CA SER A 165 12.18 2.78 1.97
C SER A 165 10.76 3.34 1.91
N ILE A 166 10.24 3.59 0.70
CA ILE A 166 8.85 4.04 0.46
C ILE A 166 7.88 2.87 0.24
N GLY A 167 8.25 1.66 0.69
CA GLY A 167 7.41 0.47 0.71
C GLY A 167 7.21 -0.22 -0.64
N MET A 168 8.02 0.09 -1.65
CA MET A 168 7.94 -0.52 -2.97
C MET A 168 8.90 -1.71 -3.09
N TYR A 169 8.61 -2.60 -4.02
CA TYR A 169 9.44 -3.73 -4.42
C TYR A 169 10.23 -3.35 -5.68
N PRO A 170 11.55 -3.12 -5.57
CA PRO A 170 12.36 -2.89 -6.75
C PRO A 170 12.67 -4.22 -7.45
N LEU A 171 12.22 -4.35 -8.71
CA LEU A 171 12.62 -5.41 -9.60
C LEU A 171 13.81 -4.95 -10.43
N GLU A 172 15.03 -5.28 -9.97
CA GLU A 172 16.26 -4.93 -10.68
C GLU A 172 16.41 -5.77 -11.96
N MET A 173 16.56 -5.08 -13.10
CA MET A 173 16.79 -5.68 -14.39
C MET A 173 18.25 -5.52 -14.81
N GLN A 174 18.93 -6.66 -15.01
CA GLN A 174 20.34 -6.68 -15.42
C GLN A 174 20.53 -6.30 -16.90
N THR A 175 19.53 -6.57 -17.73
CA THR A 175 19.54 -6.29 -19.16
C THR A 175 18.43 -5.31 -19.48
N GLU A 176 18.78 -4.22 -20.14
CA GLU A 176 17.78 -3.29 -20.68
C GLU A 176 17.08 -3.90 -21.90
N ILE A 177 15.78 -3.63 -22.00
CA ILE A 177 14.93 -4.05 -23.11
C ILE A 177 13.81 -3.02 -23.26
N ASP A 178 13.35 -2.81 -24.48
CA ASP A 178 12.20 -1.94 -24.74
C ASP A 178 10.96 -2.48 -24.01
N ALA A 179 10.24 -1.57 -23.36
CA ALA A 179 9.04 -1.85 -22.58
C ALA A 179 9.21 -2.85 -21.41
N PHE A 180 10.45 -3.02 -20.91
CA PHE A 180 10.75 -3.75 -19.68
C PHE A 180 10.16 -5.17 -19.63
N ILE A 181 9.76 -5.69 -18.46
CA ILE A 181 9.17 -7.04 -18.34
C ILE A 181 7.64 -6.92 -18.31
N GLY A 182 7.10 -6.11 -17.40
CA GLY A 182 5.66 -6.03 -17.17
C GLY A 182 4.90 -5.43 -18.35
N ASN A 183 5.39 -4.34 -18.96
CA ASN A 183 4.69 -3.73 -20.09
C ASN A 183 4.72 -4.63 -21.33
N ARG A 184 5.76 -5.45 -21.54
CA ARG A 184 5.77 -6.46 -22.62
C ARG A 184 4.65 -7.49 -22.46
N PHE A 185 4.37 -7.93 -21.23
CA PHE A 185 3.24 -8.84 -20.99
C PHE A 185 1.89 -8.15 -21.14
N GLN A 186 1.76 -6.91 -20.66
CA GLN A 186 0.53 -6.13 -20.87
C GLN A 186 0.27 -5.89 -22.36
N GLU A 187 1.31 -5.58 -23.12
CA GLU A 187 1.22 -5.37 -24.55
C GLU A 187 0.85 -6.65 -25.31
N ALA A 188 1.46 -7.78 -24.96
CA ALA A 188 1.12 -9.07 -25.57
C ALA A 188 -0.38 -9.40 -25.42
N ILE A 189 -0.94 -9.16 -24.23
CA ILE A 189 -2.38 -9.35 -23.96
C ILE A 189 -3.21 -8.34 -24.76
N TRP A 190 -2.79 -7.07 -24.78
CA TRP A 190 -3.49 -6.00 -25.48
C TRP A 190 -3.58 -6.25 -27.00
N ARG A 191 -2.47 -6.66 -27.62
CA ARG A 191 -2.43 -6.96 -29.06
C ARG A 191 -3.39 -8.10 -29.43
N GLU A 192 -3.43 -9.15 -28.62
CA GLU A 192 -4.36 -10.25 -28.82
C GLU A 192 -5.82 -9.80 -28.68
N ALA A 193 -6.12 -9.00 -27.65
CA ALA A 193 -7.45 -8.44 -27.44
C ALA A 193 -7.92 -7.58 -28.61
N LEU A 194 -7.06 -6.73 -29.17
CA LEU A 194 -7.37 -5.92 -30.35
C LEU A 194 -7.74 -6.78 -31.57
N TRP A 195 -7.01 -7.86 -31.81
CA TRP A 195 -7.34 -8.79 -32.88
C TRP A 195 -8.66 -9.52 -32.64
N MET A 196 -8.93 -9.96 -31.41
CA MET A 196 -10.20 -10.60 -31.06
C MET A 196 -11.39 -9.68 -31.29
N ILE A 197 -11.28 -8.39 -30.96
CA ILE A 197 -12.33 -7.40 -31.21
C ILE A 197 -12.49 -7.17 -32.71
N LYS A 198 -11.38 -6.89 -33.41
CA LYS A 198 -11.40 -6.62 -34.86
C LYS A 198 -12.00 -7.78 -35.65
N ASP A 199 -11.65 -9.02 -35.29
CA ASP A 199 -12.11 -10.22 -36.00
C ASP A 199 -13.51 -10.67 -35.50
N GLY A 200 -14.15 -9.92 -34.58
CA GLY A 200 -15.49 -10.20 -34.08
C GLY A 200 -15.59 -11.45 -33.19
N ILE A 201 -14.48 -11.88 -32.60
CA ILE A 201 -14.36 -13.08 -31.76
C ILE A 201 -14.91 -12.82 -30.35
N ALA A 202 -14.67 -11.62 -29.81
CA ALA A 202 -15.10 -11.23 -28.47
C ALA A 202 -15.32 -9.72 -28.35
N THR A 203 -16.17 -9.30 -27.41
CA THR A 203 -16.33 -7.90 -26.98
C THR A 203 -15.28 -7.51 -25.93
N THR A 204 -15.13 -6.20 -25.67
CA THR A 204 -14.28 -5.71 -24.55
C THR A 204 -14.67 -6.35 -23.22
N GLU A 205 -15.97 -6.45 -22.93
CA GLU A 205 -16.49 -7.04 -21.69
C GLU A 205 -16.14 -8.53 -21.57
N GLN A 206 -16.29 -9.31 -22.65
CA GLN A 206 -15.98 -10.74 -22.64
C GLN A 206 -14.49 -11.00 -22.41
N ILE A 207 -13.62 -10.20 -23.02
CA ILE A 207 -12.17 -10.27 -22.82
C ILE A 207 -11.84 -9.94 -21.37
N ASP A 208 -12.36 -8.84 -20.85
CA ASP A 208 -12.14 -8.43 -19.48
C ASP A 208 -12.69 -9.45 -18.46
N ASP A 209 -13.86 -10.05 -18.72
CA ASP A 209 -14.46 -11.08 -17.86
C ASP A 209 -13.60 -12.35 -17.81
N ALA A 210 -13.02 -12.77 -18.93
CA ALA A 210 -12.09 -13.91 -18.96
C ALA A 210 -10.86 -13.68 -18.05
N MET A 211 -10.43 -12.41 -17.91
CA MET A 211 -9.37 -12.01 -17.00
C MET A 211 -9.87 -11.92 -15.55
N ARG A 212 -10.92 -11.13 -15.30
CA ARG A 212 -11.46 -10.80 -13.98
C ARG A 212 -12.05 -12.00 -13.25
N MET A 213 -12.69 -12.93 -13.98
CA MET A 213 -13.32 -14.14 -13.43
C MET A 213 -12.47 -15.40 -13.59
N GLY A 214 -11.36 -15.32 -14.33
CA GLY A 214 -10.54 -16.47 -14.70
C GLY A 214 -9.10 -16.36 -14.23
N PHE A 215 -8.18 -16.23 -15.19
CA PHE A 215 -6.75 -16.39 -14.92
C PHE A 215 -6.14 -15.20 -14.16
N GLY A 216 -6.73 -14.00 -14.24
CA GLY A 216 -6.25 -12.81 -13.54
C GLY A 216 -6.24 -12.99 -12.02
N LEU A 217 -7.22 -13.70 -11.46
CA LEU A 217 -7.26 -14.02 -10.03
C LEU A 217 -6.07 -14.90 -9.59
N ARG A 218 -5.61 -15.81 -10.45
CA ARG A 218 -4.41 -16.62 -10.19
C ARG A 218 -3.15 -15.74 -10.25
N LEU A 219 -3.05 -14.90 -11.28
CA LEU A 219 -1.89 -14.02 -11.48
C LEU A 219 -1.74 -12.95 -10.39
N ALA A 220 -2.84 -12.54 -9.75
CA ALA A 220 -2.81 -11.59 -8.64
C ALA A 220 -2.03 -12.11 -7.41
N GLN A 221 -1.93 -13.43 -7.24
CA GLN A 221 -1.30 -14.06 -6.07
C GLN A 221 -0.10 -14.96 -6.40
N MET A 222 -0.04 -15.52 -7.62
CA MET A 222 1.05 -16.39 -8.09
C MET A 222 1.43 -16.06 -9.54
N GLY A 223 2.73 -16.01 -9.82
CA GLY A 223 3.24 -15.70 -11.16
C GLY A 223 2.93 -16.77 -12.20
N LEU A 224 3.21 -16.47 -13.47
CA LEU A 224 3.00 -17.38 -14.62
C LEU A 224 3.63 -18.76 -14.39
N PHE A 225 4.92 -18.78 -14.06
CA PHE A 225 5.68 -20.02 -13.89
C PHE A 225 5.23 -20.81 -12.66
N GLU A 226 4.81 -20.17 -11.58
CA GLU A 226 4.29 -20.86 -10.40
C GLU A 226 2.94 -21.51 -10.70
N THR A 227 2.07 -20.79 -11.41
CA THR A 227 0.77 -21.29 -11.88
C THR A 227 0.95 -22.51 -12.79
N TYR A 228 1.90 -22.46 -13.71
CA TYR A 228 2.17 -23.58 -14.64
C TYR A 228 2.88 -24.74 -13.94
N ARG A 229 3.73 -24.47 -12.94
CA ARG A 229 4.31 -25.52 -12.10
C ARG A 229 3.21 -26.34 -11.41
N LEU A 230 2.18 -25.69 -10.87
CA LEU A 230 1.03 -26.39 -10.28
C LEU A 230 0.27 -27.22 -11.33
N ALA A 231 0.11 -26.70 -12.54
CA ALA A 231 -0.54 -27.41 -13.64
C ALA A 231 0.24 -28.66 -14.09
N GLY A 232 1.55 -28.73 -13.85
CA GLY A 232 2.38 -29.93 -14.07
C GLY A 232 2.25 -31.01 -12.99
N GLY A 233 1.41 -30.80 -11.95
CA GLY A 233 1.21 -31.77 -10.86
C GLY A 233 2.45 -32.01 -10.02
N GLU A 234 2.55 -33.18 -9.39
CA GLU A 234 3.68 -33.54 -8.51
C GLU A 234 5.04 -33.49 -9.21
N ALA A 235 5.07 -33.74 -10.53
CA ALA A 235 6.27 -33.70 -11.35
C ALA A 235 6.70 -32.27 -11.74
N GLY A 236 5.85 -31.27 -11.50
CA GLY A 236 6.16 -29.85 -11.64
C GLY A 236 6.39 -29.39 -13.09
N MET A 237 7.22 -28.35 -13.24
CA MET A 237 7.37 -27.60 -14.51
C MET A 237 7.87 -28.45 -15.68
N ALA A 238 8.78 -29.40 -15.45
CA ALA A 238 9.30 -30.25 -16.53
C ALA A 238 8.17 -31.07 -17.19
N SER A 239 7.30 -31.68 -16.37
CA SER A 239 6.14 -32.41 -16.87
C SER A 239 5.13 -31.50 -17.56
N TYR A 240 4.89 -30.28 -17.04
CA TYR A 240 4.08 -29.29 -17.73
C TYR A 240 4.61 -28.98 -19.14
N MET A 241 5.93 -28.77 -19.27
CA MET A 241 6.58 -28.50 -20.55
C MET A 241 6.51 -29.69 -21.51
N GLU A 242 6.65 -30.92 -21.03
CA GLU A 242 6.49 -32.13 -21.86
C GLU A 242 5.05 -32.28 -22.36
N GLN A 243 4.07 -32.01 -21.50
CA GLN A 243 2.65 -32.17 -21.82
C GLN A 243 2.10 -31.06 -22.73
N PHE A 244 2.41 -29.80 -22.40
CA PHE A 244 1.81 -28.63 -23.04
C PHE A 244 2.78 -27.86 -23.95
N GLY A 245 4.10 -28.08 -23.84
CA GLY A 245 5.07 -27.47 -24.75
C GLY A 245 4.78 -27.69 -26.24
N PRO A 246 4.33 -28.88 -26.69
CA PRO A 246 3.98 -29.10 -28.10
C PRO A 246 2.88 -28.16 -28.63
N SER A 247 1.98 -27.66 -27.79
CA SER A 247 0.91 -26.76 -28.21
C SER A 247 1.39 -25.34 -28.51
N LEU A 248 2.62 -24.97 -28.10
CA LEU A 248 3.24 -23.67 -28.42
C LEU A 248 3.49 -23.50 -29.93
N HIS A 249 3.49 -24.59 -30.70
CA HIS A 249 3.57 -24.55 -32.16
C HIS A 249 2.22 -24.30 -32.85
N TRP A 250 1.11 -24.29 -32.10
CA TRP A 250 -0.22 -24.05 -32.66
C TRP A 250 -0.44 -22.54 -32.84
N PRO A 251 -1.13 -22.12 -33.92
CA PRO A 251 -1.31 -20.70 -34.25
C PRO A 251 -2.45 -20.07 -33.41
N TRP A 252 -2.31 -20.10 -32.08
CA TRP A 252 -3.36 -19.68 -31.14
C TRP A 252 -3.43 -18.17 -30.91
N SER A 253 -2.33 -17.44 -31.09
CA SER A 253 -2.24 -16.02 -30.77
C SER A 253 -1.46 -15.24 -31.83
N LYS A 254 -1.72 -13.93 -31.90
CA LYS A 254 -1.17 -12.96 -32.85
C LYS A 254 -0.29 -11.93 -32.12
N LEU A 255 0.63 -12.39 -31.27
CA LEU A 255 1.36 -11.53 -30.32
C LEU A 255 2.30 -10.49 -30.95
N THR A 256 2.75 -10.69 -32.19
CA THR A 256 3.71 -9.78 -32.85
C THR A 256 3.06 -8.79 -33.82
N ASP A 257 1.79 -8.98 -34.16
CA ASP A 257 1.07 -8.14 -35.13
C ASP A 257 0.01 -7.29 -34.41
N VAL A 258 -0.30 -6.11 -34.95
CA VAL A 258 -1.32 -5.20 -34.39
C VAL A 258 -2.22 -4.76 -35.53
N PRO A 259 -3.55 -4.78 -35.37
CA PRO A 259 -4.40 -4.27 -36.42
C PRO A 259 -4.22 -2.77 -36.62
N ASP A 260 -4.47 -2.29 -37.84
CA ASP A 260 -4.61 -0.86 -38.09
C ASP A 260 -5.73 -0.31 -37.19
N LEU A 261 -5.40 0.69 -36.36
CA LEU A 261 -6.37 1.42 -35.54
C LEU A 261 -7.16 2.40 -36.41
N ASP A 262 -7.89 1.86 -37.39
CA ASP A 262 -8.77 2.64 -38.25
C ASP A 262 -9.95 3.23 -37.46
N ALA A 263 -10.68 4.16 -38.09
CA ALA A 263 -11.79 4.85 -37.44
C ALA A 263 -12.89 3.88 -36.96
N ALA A 264 -13.10 2.76 -37.66
CA ALA A 264 -14.14 1.81 -37.32
C ALA A 264 -13.76 1.00 -36.08
N LEU A 265 -12.52 0.51 -35.98
CA LEU A 265 -12.04 -0.22 -34.82
C LEU A 265 -11.96 0.68 -33.58
N VAL A 266 -11.46 1.91 -33.74
CA VAL A 266 -11.43 2.90 -32.64
C VAL A 266 -12.84 3.19 -32.13
N GLN A 267 -13.80 3.41 -33.03
CA GLN A 267 -15.21 3.62 -32.66
C GLN A 267 -15.79 2.39 -31.96
N ALA A 268 -15.58 1.18 -32.48
CA ALA A 268 -16.09 -0.05 -31.90
C ALA A 268 -15.56 -0.28 -30.47
N ILE A 269 -14.26 -0.09 -30.23
CA ILE A 269 -13.66 -0.21 -28.90
C ILE A 269 -14.23 0.85 -27.95
N SER A 270 -14.34 2.10 -28.41
CA SER A 270 -14.85 3.21 -27.58
C SER A 270 -16.30 2.97 -27.17
N GLU A 271 -17.18 2.63 -28.11
CA GLU A 271 -18.60 2.38 -27.84
C GLU A 271 -18.81 1.16 -26.92
N GLN A 272 -18.04 0.08 -27.11
CA GLN A 272 -18.09 -1.08 -26.22
C GLN A 272 -17.60 -0.74 -24.80
N SER A 273 -16.52 0.02 -24.69
CA SER A 273 -15.99 0.49 -23.40
C SER A 273 -17.00 1.38 -22.66
N ASP A 274 -17.63 2.32 -23.37
CA ASP A 274 -18.66 3.21 -22.82
C ASP A 274 -19.91 2.42 -22.41
N ALA A 275 -20.34 1.43 -23.19
CA ALA A 275 -21.46 0.57 -22.84
C ALA A 275 -21.19 -0.24 -21.56
N GLN A 276 -19.96 -0.73 -21.40
CA GLN A 276 -19.54 -1.53 -20.25
C GLN A 276 -19.43 -0.69 -18.96
N SER A 277 -18.83 0.51 -19.02
CA SER A 277 -18.42 1.26 -17.82
C SER A 277 -18.90 2.71 -17.76
N GLY A 278 -19.56 3.23 -18.78
CA GLY A 278 -20.02 4.63 -18.85
C GLY A 278 -21.07 5.03 -17.81
N HIS A 279 -21.60 4.08 -17.04
CA HIS A 279 -22.47 4.34 -15.90
C HIS A 279 -21.72 4.85 -14.66
N MET A 280 -20.39 4.81 -14.65
CA MET A 280 -19.54 5.36 -13.59
C MET A 280 -18.63 6.46 -14.13
N THR A 281 -18.38 7.48 -13.32
CA THR A 281 -17.30 8.45 -13.59
C THR A 281 -15.93 7.79 -13.41
N ILE A 282 -14.89 8.34 -14.07
CA ILE A 282 -13.51 7.87 -13.88
C ILE A 282 -13.11 7.88 -12.39
N ALA A 283 -13.46 8.93 -11.66
CA ALA A 283 -13.15 9.03 -10.22
C ALA A 283 -13.80 7.90 -9.40
N GLN A 284 -15.06 7.53 -9.71
CA GLN A 284 -15.73 6.41 -9.05
C GLN A 284 -15.05 5.07 -9.38
N MET A 285 -14.63 4.88 -10.64
CA MET A 285 -13.89 3.67 -11.05
C MET A 285 -12.52 3.59 -10.38
N GLU A 286 -11.80 4.71 -10.24
CA GLU A 286 -10.53 4.75 -9.52
C GLU A 286 -10.70 4.40 -8.05
N THR A 287 -11.73 4.95 -7.37
CA THR A 287 -12.04 4.60 -5.99
C THR A 287 -12.38 3.11 -5.85
N LEU A 288 -13.24 2.57 -6.71
CA LEU A 288 -13.59 1.15 -6.73
C LEU A 288 -12.36 0.25 -6.96
N ARG A 289 -11.51 0.61 -7.92
CA ARG A 289 -10.25 -0.11 -8.21
C ARG A 289 -9.36 -0.11 -6.98
N ASP A 290 -9.13 1.05 -6.37
CA ASP A 290 -8.25 1.18 -5.21
C ASP A 290 -8.78 0.38 -4.01
N ASP A 291 -10.08 0.40 -3.77
CA ASP A 291 -10.73 -0.38 -2.72
C ASP A 291 -10.53 -1.88 -2.90
N ASN A 292 -10.76 -2.37 -4.12
CA ASN A 292 -10.52 -3.77 -4.46
C ASN A 292 -9.04 -4.13 -4.31
N LEU A 293 -8.12 -3.27 -4.75
CA LEU A 293 -6.68 -3.49 -4.60
C LEU A 293 -6.27 -3.56 -3.13
N VAL A 294 -6.78 -2.67 -2.27
CA VAL A 294 -6.53 -2.71 -0.82
C VAL A 294 -7.01 -4.03 -0.23
N ALA A 295 -8.22 -4.48 -0.56
CA ALA A 295 -8.75 -5.75 -0.07
C ALA A 295 -7.90 -6.95 -0.51
N THR A 296 -7.53 -7.03 -1.80
CA THR A 296 -6.67 -8.11 -2.32
C THR A 296 -5.29 -8.11 -1.66
N LEU A 297 -4.64 -6.94 -1.58
CA LEU A 297 -3.29 -6.81 -1.01
C LEU A 297 -3.27 -7.16 0.48
N ARG A 298 -4.29 -6.75 1.25
CA ARG A 298 -4.44 -7.14 2.65
C ARG A 298 -4.67 -8.65 2.81
N GLY A 299 -5.41 -9.27 1.90
CA GLY A 299 -5.58 -10.72 1.85
C GLY A 299 -4.23 -11.45 1.71
N LEU A 300 -3.38 -10.98 0.79
CA LEU A 300 -2.03 -11.54 0.56
C LEU A 300 -1.07 -11.31 1.72
N ARG A 301 -1.19 -10.16 2.42
CA ARG A 301 -0.35 -9.83 3.59
C ARG A 301 -0.42 -10.92 4.66
N ARG A 302 -1.59 -11.53 4.83
CA ARG A 302 -1.83 -12.55 5.86
C ARG A 302 -0.94 -13.79 5.73
N THR A 303 -0.52 -14.12 4.51
CA THR A 303 0.42 -15.23 4.21
C THR A 303 1.81 -14.75 3.79
N GLY A 304 2.01 -13.43 3.68
CA GLY A 304 3.24 -12.85 3.15
C GLY A 304 3.53 -13.18 1.68
N SER A 305 2.53 -13.66 0.93
CA SER A 305 2.71 -14.07 -0.47
C SER A 305 2.65 -12.88 -1.43
N GLY A 306 3.38 -12.96 -2.54
CA GLY A 306 3.41 -11.93 -3.57
C GLY A 306 3.64 -10.52 -3.01
N ALA A 307 2.80 -9.58 -3.41
CA ALA A 307 2.84 -8.20 -2.94
C ALA A 307 2.56 -8.05 -1.42
N GLY A 308 1.92 -9.03 -0.78
CA GLY A 308 1.64 -9.03 0.65
C GLY A 308 2.91 -9.01 1.51
N GLY A 309 3.95 -9.75 1.10
CA GLY A 309 5.24 -9.77 1.80
C GLY A 309 5.96 -8.42 1.77
N VAL A 310 5.78 -7.64 0.70
CA VAL A 310 6.34 -6.29 0.58
C VAL A 310 5.71 -5.35 1.61
N ILE A 311 4.40 -5.47 1.81
CA ILE A 311 3.66 -4.66 2.79
C ILE A 311 4.11 -5.02 4.20
N THR A 312 4.21 -6.32 4.54
CA THR A 312 4.71 -6.77 5.85
C THR A 312 6.11 -6.25 6.12
N ALA A 313 7.04 -6.42 5.19
CA ALA A 313 8.43 -5.96 5.35
C ALA A 313 8.53 -4.44 5.52
N HIS A 314 7.67 -3.67 4.84
CA HIS A 314 7.61 -2.21 5.02
C HIS A 314 7.04 -1.85 6.40
N GLU A 315 5.96 -2.49 6.82
CA GLU A 315 5.30 -2.23 8.09
C GLU A 315 6.22 -2.47 9.30
N GLU A 316 7.10 -3.47 9.23
CA GLU A 316 8.10 -3.77 10.25
C GLU A 316 9.03 -2.58 10.55
N ARG A 317 9.25 -1.69 9.57
CA ARG A 317 10.07 -0.49 9.70
C ARG A 317 9.28 0.73 10.20
N LEU A 318 7.95 0.65 10.27
CA LEU A 318 7.13 1.75 10.75
C LEU A 318 7.18 1.81 12.27
N ASP A 319 7.28 3.04 12.79
CA ASP A 319 7.27 3.33 14.21
C ASP A 319 6.02 2.74 14.89
N THR A 320 6.22 2.19 16.09
CA THR A 320 5.15 1.71 16.96
C THR A 320 5.15 2.47 18.27
N GLY A 321 3.98 2.54 18.91
CA GLY A 321 3.84 3.11 20.25
C GLY A 321 3.65 4.62 20.25
N GLY A 322 4.23 5.27 21.26
CA GLY A 322 3.97 6.66 21.61
C GLY A 322 3.04 6.78 22.82
N GLU A 323 2.76 8.01 23.21
CA GLU A 323 1.94 8.32 24.38
C GLU A 323 1.06 9.54 24.06
N ILE A 324 -0.20 9.50 24.49
CA ILE A 324 -1.12 10.64 24.44
C ILE A 324 -1.67 10.82 25.84
N ASP A 325 -1.56 12.05 26.35
CA ASP A 325 -1.99 12.44 27.70
C ASP A 325 -1.46 11.53 28.82
N GLY A 326 -0.30 10.90 28.68
CA GLY A 326 0.21 9.97 29.69
C GLY A 326 -0.34 8.55 29.62
N LEU A 327 -0.96 8.17 28.51
CA LEU A 327 -1.41 6.82 28.22
C LEU A 327 -0.70 6.27 26.97
N PRO A 328 -0.24 5.01 26.98
CA PRO A 328 0.41 4.41 25.83
C PRO A 328 -0.54 4.31 24.64
N VAL A 329 -0.04 4.71 23.46
CA VAL A 329 -0.67 4.39 22.18
C VAL A 329 -0.34 2.94 21.88
N THR A 330 -1.34 2.07 21.94
CA THR A 330 -1.14 0.63 21.73
C THR A 330 -1.57 0.16 20.34
N GLN A 331 -2.33 0.99 19.62
CA GLN A 331 -2.62 0.77 18.21
C GLN A 331 -2.87 2.08 17.48
N ARG A 332 -2.38 2.22 16.26
CA ARG A 332 -2.67 3.37 15.39
C ARG A 332 -2.73 2.89 13.95
N ARG A 333 -3.84 3.11 13.24
CA ARG A 333 -4.00 2.63 11.85
C ARG A 333 -5.12 3.36 11.10
N ALA A 334 -5.08 3.29 9.77
CA ALA A 334 -6.20 3.72 8.94
C ALA A 334 -7.29 2.65 8.86
N VAL A 335 -8.54 3.09 8.69
CA VAL A 335 -9.72 2.24 8.46
C VAL A 335 -9.75 1.76 7.00
N PRO A 336 -9.60 0.45 6.74
CA PRO A 336 -9.67 -0.10 5.39
C PRO A 336 -11.11 -0.24 4.92
N VAL A 337 -11.32 -0.37 3.61
CA VAL A 337 -12.65 -0.59 3.03
C VAL A 337 -13.29 -1.90 3.51
N THR A 338 -12.48 -2.92 3.85
CA THR A 338 -12.97 -4.19 4.38
C THR A 338 -13.60 -4.07 5.78
N TRP A 339 -13.50 -2.90 6.40
CA TRP A 339 -14.10 -2.60 7.70
C TRP A 339 -15.38 -1.78 7.60
N THR A 340 -15.73 -1.28 6.40
CA THR A 340 -16.96 -0.50 6.22
C THR A 340 -18.15 -1.38 5.90
N ASP A 341 -19.32 -0.99 6.41
CA ASP A 341 -20.61 -1.59 6.08
C ASP A 341 -21.18 -1.03 4.77
N TYR A 342 -22.39 -1.45 4.41
CA TYR A 342 -23.10 -0.99 3.21
C TYR A 342 -23.48 0.50 3.24
N ASN A 343 -23.39 1.16 4.40
CA ASN A 343 -23.61 2.60 4.54
C ASN A 343 -22.31 3.41 4.42
N GLY A 344 -21.15 2.74 4.30
CA GLY A 344 -19.84 3.39 4.30
C GLY A 344 -19.35 3.79 5.70
N HIS A 345 -19.99 3.27 6.76
CA HIS A 345 -19.55 3.44 8.14
C HIS A 345 -18.71 2.25 8.59
N MET A 346 -17.75 2.47 9.46
CA MET A 346 -17.01 1.40 10.11
C MET A 346 -17.99 0.48 10.86
N ASN A 347 -18.00 -0.79 10.49
CA ASN A 347 -18.89 -1.81 11.06
C ASN A 347 -18.61 -2.01 12.56
N GLU A 348 -19.63 -2.37 13.34
CA GLU A 348 -19.50 -2.48 14.79
C GLU A 348 -18.43 -3.51 15.23
N ALA A 349 -18.22 -4.57 14.44
CA ALA A 349 -17.23 -5.61 14.72
C ALA A 349 -15.79 -5.12 14.51
N ALA A 350 -15.57 -4.16 13.60
CA ALA A 350 -14.25 -3.62 13.33
C ALA A 350 -13.69 -2.83 14.52
N TYR A 351 -14.56 -2.24 15.36
CA TYR A 351 -14.12 -1.61 16.61
C TYR A 351 -13.59 -2.66 17.60
N LEU A 352 -14.24 -3.82 17.69
CA LEU A 352 -13.74 -4.93 18.51
C LEU A 352 -12.41 -5.46 17.98
N GLU A 353 -12.27 -5.58 16.67
CA GLU A 353 -11.01 -5.98 16.03
C GLU A 353 -9.89 -4.98 16.36
N LEU A 354 -10.16 -3.67 16.25
CA LEU A 354 -9.22 -2.62 16.65
C LEU A 354 -8.83 -2.72 18.14
N GLY A 355 -9.82 -2.90 19.02
CA GLY A 355 -9.60 -3.06 20.46
C GLY A 355 -8.81 -4.32 20.82
N THR A 356 -9.00 -5.40 20.06
CA THR A 356 -8.22 -6.63 20.20
C THR A 356 -6.74 -6.38 19.91
N TRP A 357 -6.42 -5.69 18.82
CA TRP A 357 -5.01 -5.37 18.56
C TRP A 357 -4.44 -4.30 19.48
N ALA A 358 -5.25 -3.36 19.97
CA ALA A 358 -4.85 -2.45 21.02
C ALA A 358 -4.51 -3.20 22.32
N THR A 359 -5.21 -4.30 22.59
CA THR A 359 -4.91 -5.24 23.68
C THR A 359 -3.61 -5.98 23.43
N ASP A 360 -3.39 -6.52 22.23
CA ASP A 360 -2.12 -7.17 21.87
C ASP A 360 -0.93 -6.20 21.98
N GLY A 361 -1.11 -4.95 21.58
CA GLY A 361 -0.12 -3.89 21.77
C GLY A 361 0.21 -3.65 23.23
N MET A 362 -0.80 -3.67 24.12
CA MET A 362 -0.59 -3.60 25.56
C MET A 362 0.14 -4.83 26.10
N MET A 363 -0.23 -6.05 25.65
CA MET A 363 0.46 -7.28 26.03
C MET A 363 1.95 -7.22 25.69
N LYS A 364 2.30 -6.76 24.48
CA LYS A 364 3.70 -6.56 24.08
C LYS A 364 4.42 -5.55 24.96
N LEU A 365 3.79 -4.43 25.31
CA LEU A 365 4.39 -3.40 26.19
C LEU A 365 4.74 -3.92 27.59
N VAL A 366 3.97 -4.87 28.13
CA VAL A 366 4.24 -5.46 29.46
C VAL A 366 5.14 -6.70 29.39
N GLY A 367 5.69 -7.02 28.22
CA GLY A 367 6.55 -8.20 28.02
C GLY A 367 5.80 -9.52 27.81
N ALA A 368 4.48 -9.48 27.61
CA ALA A 368 3.68 -10.64 27.18
C ALA A 368 3.63 -10.73 25.64
N ASP A 369 4.80 -10.71 25.00
CA ASP A 369 4.98 -10.71 23.55
C ASP A 369 4.93 -12.13 22.93
N ASP A 370 5.30 -12.24 21.64
CA ASP A 370 5.27 -13.51 20.91
C ASP A 370 6.19 -14.58 21.55
N ALA A 371 7.31 -14.17 22.16
CA ALA A 371 8.21 -15.08 22.86
C ALA A 371 7.59 -15.56 24.18
N TYR A 372 6.89 -14.68 24.89
CA TYR A 372 6.10 -15.04 26.07
C TYR A 372 4.98 -16.03 25.74
N VAL A 373 4.25 -15.80 24.63
CA VAL A 373 3.21 -16.73 24.16
C VAL A 373 3.81 -18.08 23.81
N ALA A 374 4.96 -18.09 23.11
CA ALA A 374 5.69 -19.31 22.77
C ALA A 374 6.20 -20.09 24.01
N SER A 375 6.41 -19.43 25.15
CA SER A 375 6.77 -20.08 26.42
C SER A 375 5.61 -20.87 27.04
N GLY A 376 4.40 -20.73 26.49
CA GLY A 376 3.20 -21.41 26.97
C GLY A 376 2.38 -20.58 27.95
N LYS A 377 2.50 -19.25 27.95
CA LYS A 377 1.76 -18.32 28.82
C LYS A 377 1.09 -17.23 28.00
N SER A 378 -0.15 -16.87 28.31
CA SER A 378 -0.83 -15.78 27.60
C SER A 378 -2.02 -15.22 28.37
N PHE A 379 -2.57 -14.09 27.92
CA PHE A 379 -3.83 -13.53 28.38
C PHE A 379 -4.96 -13.87 27.41
N PHE A 380 -6.12 -14.21 27.95
CA PHE A 380 -7.34 -14.41 27.16
C PHE A 380 -8.41 -13.43 27.57
N THR A 381 -9.06 -12.81 26.58
CA THR A 381 -10.23 -11.97 26.80
C THR A 381 -11.38 -12.82 27.35
N VAL A 382 -11.95 -12.39 28.47
CA VAL A 382 -13.11 -13.03 29.11
C VAL A 382 -14.36 -12.17 29.07
N ASP A 383 -14.21 -10.85 28.95
CA ASP A 383 -15.32 -9.90 28.81
C ASP A 383 -14.84 -8.68 28.00
N THR A 384 -15.74 -8.12 27.19
CA THR A 384 -15.50 -6.88 26.44
C THR A 384 -16.78 -6.08 26.35
N ARG A 385 -16.68 -4.78 26.64
CA ARG A 385 -17.75 -3.81 26.47
C ARG A 385 -17.30 -2.66 25.60
N ILE A 386 -18.08 -2.39 24.55
CA ILE A 386 -17.83 -1.30 23.60
C ILE A 386 -18.93 -0.25 23.73
N ARG A 387 -18.53 1.03 23.75
CA ARG A 387 -19.43 2.16 23.49
C ARG A 387 -19.04 2.77 22.15
N TYR A 388 -20.01 2.86 21.25
CA TYR A 388 -19.91 3.59 20.00
C TYR A 388 -20.41 5.01 20.24
N LEU A 389 -19.57 6.02 19.99
CA LEU A 389 -19.86 7.41 20.33
C LEU A 389 -20.02 8.29 19.09
N ASP A 390 -19.31 7.97 18.02
CA ASP A 390 -19.36 8.71 16.76
C ASP A 390 -19.07 7.80 15.56
N GLU A 391 -19.52 8.21 14.38
CA GLU A 391 -19.30 7.46 13.15
C GLU A 391 -17.89 7.68 12.59
N VAL A 392 -17.37 6.64 11.95
CA VAL A 392 -16.04 6.64 11.31
C VAL A 392 -16.19 6.08 9.91
N HIS A 393 -15.51 6.71 8.95
CA HIS A 393 -15.50 6.29 7.56
C HIS A 393 -14.16 5.69 7.17
N ARG A 394 -14.14 5.01 6.03
CA ARG A 394 -12.93 4.54 5.37
C ARG A 394 -11.88 5.66 5.27
N GLY A 395 -10.61 5.32 5.47
CA GLY A 395 -9.47 6.21 5.31
C GLY A 395 -9.17 7.07 6.54
N ALA A 396 -10.10 7.18 7.50
CA ALA A 396 -9.81 7.81 8.78
C ALA A 396 -8.69 7.07 9.52
N VAL A 397 -7.74 7.81 10.09
CA VAL A 397 -6.70 7.24 10.96
C VAL A 397 -7.20 7.27 12.40
N LEU A 398 -7.25 6.09 13.02
CA LEU A 398 -7.67 5.89 14.40
C LEU A 398 -6.47 5.59 15.28
N THR A 399 -6.47 6.14 16.49
CA THR A 399 -5.47 5.90 17.53
C THR A 399 -6.16 5.31 18.76
N ALA A 400 -5.67 4.17 19.24
CA ALA A 400 -6.09 3.55 20.49
C ALA A 400 -5.06 3.85 21.58
N THR A 401 -5.46 4.65 22.59
CA THR A 401 -4.70 4.78 23.84
C THR A 401 -5.24 3.80 24.86
N THR A 402 -4.37 3.12 25.59
CA THR A 402 -4.77 2.08 26.55
C THR A 402 -4.42 2.45 27.97
N GLN A 403 -5.42 2.39 28.84
CA GLN A 403 -5.24 2.52 30.28
C GLN A 403 -5.37 1.15 30.94
N VAL A 404 -4.47 0.83 31.87
CA VAL A 404 -4.58 -0.32 32.76
C VAL A 404 -5.43 0.09 33.96
N LEU A 405 -6.63 -0.46 34.08
CA LEU A 405 -7.55 -0.21 35.20
C LEU A 405 -7.24 -1.09 36.40
N ASP A 406 -6.81 -2.33 36.14
CA ASP A 406 -6.38 -3.30 37.14
C ASP A 406 -5.38 -4.27 36.48
N GLY A 407 -4.34 -4.65 37.21
CA GLY A 407 -3.29 -5.56 36.75
C GLY A 407 -2.85 -6.56 37.82
N ALA A 408 -3.59 -6.67 38.93
CA ALA A 408 -3.20 -7.48 40.06
C ALA A 408 -3.51 -8.97 39.87
N GLY A 409 -2.64 -9.83 40.41
CA GLY A 409 -2.87 -11.27 40.48
C GLY A 409 -2.84 -11.93 39.11
N LYS A 410 -3.99 -12.38 38.60
CA LYS A 410 -4.09 -13.12 37.32
C LYS A 410 -4.95 -12.40 36.28
N THR A 411 -5.43 -11.21 36.58
CA THR A 411 -6.34 -10.45 35.73
C THR A 411 -5.66 -9.21 35.20
N MET A 412 -6.00 -8.84 33.98
CA MET A 412 -5.62 -7.57 33.37
C MET A 412 -6.89 -6.91 32.85
N LYS A 413 -7.22 -5.74 33.37
CA LYS A 413 -8.38 -4.96 32.95
C LYS A 413 -7.91 -3.71 32.22
N LEU A 414 -8.29 -3.59 30.96
CA LEU A 414 -7.87 -2.52 30.07
C LEU A 414 -9.05 -1.62 29.70
N PHE A 415 -8.74 -0.36 29.42
CA PHE A 415 -9.67 0.60 28.87
C PHE A 415 -9.02 1.34 27.69
N HIS A 416 -9.53 1.06 26.49
CA HIS A 416 -9.08 1.67 25.25
C HIS A 416 -9.96 2.86 24.91
N ARG A 417 -9.34 3.98 24.55
CA ARG A 417 -9.99 5.12 23.91
C ARG A 417 -9.61 5.12 22.45
N ILE A 418 -10.60 5.13 21.57
CA ILE A 418 -10.40 5.21 20.14
C ILE A 418 -10.61 6.66 19.71
N LEU A 419 -9.55 7.27 19.19
CA LEU A 419 -9.47 8.68 18.85
C LEU A 419 -9.28 8.87 17.34
N LYS A 420 -9.92 9.88 16.76
CA LYS A 420 -9.58 10.43 15.43
C LYS A 420 -8.31 11.29 15.53
N GLU A 421 -7.73 11.68 14.38
CA GLU A 421 -6.52 12.52 14.34
C GLU A 421 -6.70 13.91 14.94
N ASP A 422 -7.93 14.44 14.94
CA ASP A 422 -8.28 15.71 15.57
C ASP A 422 -8.45 15.61 17.11
N GLY A 423 -8.27 14.41 17.67
CA GLY A 423 -8.44 14.12 19.10
C GLY A 423 -9.88 13.75 19.50
N SER A 424 -10.84 13.73 18.57
CA SER A 424 -12.23 13.38 18.86
C SER A 424 -12.35 11.90 19.27
N LEU A 425 -13.04 11.64 20.38
CA LEU A 425 -13.30 10.31 20.91
C LEU A 425 -14.49 9.66 20.18
N VAL A 426 -14.24 8.53 19.50
CA VAL A 426 -15.26 7.85 18.68
C VAL A 426 -15.78 6.56 19.30
N ALA A 427 -14.98 5.92 20.15
CA ALA A 427 -15.37 4.72 20.88
C ALA A 427 -14.54 4.51 22.14
N THR A 428 -15.11 3.79 23.10
CA THR A 428 -14.39 3.28 24.27
C THR A 428 -14.59 1.78 24.38
N ILE A 429 -13.52 1.06 24.71
CA ILE A 429 -13.54 -0.41 24.80
C ILE A 429 -12.94 -0.81 26.15
N GLU A 430 -13.75 -1.41 27.01
CA GLU A 430 -13.32 -1.98 28.28
C GLU A 430 -13.16 -3.48 28.11
N THR A 431 -11.96 -4.01 28.39
CA THR A 431 -11.61 -5.41 28.18
C THR A 431 -11.11 -6.02 29.49
N LEU A 432 -11.69 -7.15 29.90
CA LEU A 432 -11.16 -7.96 30.99
C LEU A 432 -10.46 -9.18 30.41
N MET A 433 -9.23 -9.41 30.85
CA MET A 433 -8.43 -10.57 30.47
C MET A 433 -8.00 -11.39 31.67
N LEU A 434 -7.76 -12.69 31.41
CA LEU A 434 -7.29 -13.65 32.39
C LEU A 434 -5.99 -14.31 31.91
N HIS A 435 -4.93 -14.18 32.70
CA HIS A 435 -3.67 -14.85 32.44
C HIS A 435 -3.80 -16.35 32.63
N THR A 436 -3.32 -17.12 31.65
CA THR A 436 -3.56 -18.56 31.51
C THR A 436 -2.28 -19.25 31.07
N ASP A 437 -2.02 -20.40 31.69
CA ASP A 437 -0.99 -21.33 31.24
C ASP A 437 -1.56 -22.18 30.09
N LEU A 438 -0.95 -22.11 28.92
CA LEU A 438 -1.41 -22.77 27.68
C LEU A 438 -1.26 -24.29 27.74
N ASN A 439 -0.34 -24.81 28.57
CA ASN A 439 -0.12 -26.24 28.74
C ASN A 439 -1.22 -26.86 29.61
N THR A 440 -1.58 -26.20 30.71
CA THR A 440 -2.59 -26.67 31.67
C THR A 440 -3.99 -26.16 31.37
N ARG A 441 -4.11 -25.13 30.51
CA ARG A 441 -5.34 -24.37 30.21
C ARG A 441 -6.04 -23.84 31.46
N ARG A 442 -5.26 -23.44 32.47
CA ARG A 442 -5.76 -22.91 33.74
C ARG A 442 -5.23 -21.52 33.99
N ALA A 443 -6.07 -20.70 34.62
CA ALA A 443 -5.70 -19.38 35.03
C ALA A 443 -4.59 -19.42 36.08
N CYS A 444 -3.53 -18.63 35.90
CA CYS A 444 -2.39 -18.54 36.80
C CYS A 444 -1.87 -17.10 36.85
N PRO A 445 -1.12 -16.70 37.89
CA PRO A 445 -0.40 -15.43 37.86
C PRO A 445 0.55 -15.35 36.66
N PRO A 446 0.78 -14.15 36.09
CA PRO A 446 1.83 -13.93 35.10
C PRO A 446 3.21 -14.12 35.71
N GLU A 447 4.22 -14.22 34.85
CA GLU A 447 5.61 -14.30 35.31
C GLU A 447 6.03 -12.97 35.97
N PRO A 448 6.99 -12.99 36.92
CA PRO A 448 7.29 -11.83 37.76
C PRO A 448 7.56 -10.53 36.99
N ALA A 449 8.28 -10.59 35.86
CA ALA A 449 8.58 -9.40 35.05
C ALA A 449 7.31 -8.79 34.41
N VAL A 450 6.41 -9.63 33.90
CA VAL A 450 5.13 -9.18 33.32
C VAL A 450 4.19 -8.65 34.41
N ALA A 451 4.17 -9.32 35.57
CA ALA A 451 3.40 -8.87 36.73
C ALA A 451 3.86 -7.47 37.20
N GLU A 452 5.17 -7.28 37.38
CA GLU A 452 5.77 -6.02 37.81
C GLU A 452 5.49 -4.88 36.81
N ALA A 453 5.58 -5.16 35.51
CA ALA A 453 5.26 -4.20 34.46
C ALA A 453 3.79 -3.77 34.50
N LEU A 454 2.86 -4.72 34.69
CA LEU A 454 1.44 -4.44 34.83
C LEU A 454 1.12 -3.63 36.08
N GLU A 455 1.69 -3.99 37.23
CA GLU A 455 1.50 -3.26 38.49
C GLU A 455 2.04 -1.83 38.39
N THR A 456 3.20 -1.66 37.77
CA THR A 456 3.81 -0.33 37.53
C THR A 456 2.90 0.54 36.67
N LEU A 457 2.37 0.01 35.57
CA LEU A 457 1.45 0.75 34.71
C LEU A 457 0.10 1.02 35.37
N ALA A 458 -0.45 0.06 36.11
CA ALA A 458 -1.68 0.26 36.87
C ALA A 458 -1.52 1.39 37.90
N ALA A 459 -0.37 1.44 38.60
CA ALA A 459 -0.04 2.53 39.51
C ALA A 459 0.11 3.88 38.80
N ALA A 460 0.80 3.91 37.65
CA ALA A 460 0.96 5.13 36.84
C ALA A 460 -0.38 5.64 36.25
N HIS A 461 -1.33 4.73 36.02
CA HIS A 461 -2.66 5.04 35.51
C HIS A 461 -3.69 5.33 36.60
N ALA A 462 -3.34 5.13 37.87
CA ALA A 462 -4.25 5.32 39.00
C ALA A 462 -4.76 6.78 39.06
N GLY A 463 -6.06 6.94 39.28
CA GLY A 463 -6.71 8.25 39.38
C GLY A 463 -7.03 8.94 38.04
N ARG A 464 -6.65 8.34 36.90
CA ARG A 464 -7.07 8.83 35.58
C ARG A 464 -8.51 8.45 35.29
N ASP A 465 -9.29 9.42 34.81
CA ASP A 465 -10.70 9.21 34.48
C ASP A 465 -10.85 8.22 33.30
N ALA A 466 -11.78 7.28 33.43
CA ALA A 466 -12.12 6.27 32.42
C ALA A 466 -13.63 6.35 32.13
N PRO A 467 -14.08 7.40 31.42
CA PRO A 467 -15.50 7.72 31.31
C PRO A 467 -16.25 6.61 30.58
N GLY A 468 -17.15 5.95 31.31
CA GLY A 468 -17.91 4.82 30.80
C GLY A 468 -17.45 3.44 31.23
N ALA A 469 -16.32 3.30 31.92
CA ALA A 469 -15.91 2.00 32.48
C ALA A 469 -16.87 1.52 33.59
N GLY A 470 -17.00 0.20 33.75
CA GLY A 470 -17.70 -0.45 34.88
C GLY A 470 -19.23 -0.40 34.88
N GLY A 471 -19.86 0.16 33.84
CA GLY A 471 -21.33 0.17 33.67
C GLY A 471 -21.87 -1.04 32.90
N SER A 472 -23.19 -1.20 32.87
CA SER A 472 -23.88 -2.20 32.05
C SER A 472 -24.26 -1.65 30.66
N VAL A 473 -24.61 -2.54 29.73
CA VAL A 473 -25.12 -2.15 28.41
C VAL A 473 -26.38 -1.29 28.59
N GLY A 474 -26.42 -0.14 27.92
CA GLY A 474 -27.53 0.82 27.99
C GLY A 474 -27.44 1.90 29.08
N GLN A 475 -26.45 1.84 29.97
CA GLN A 475 -26.21 2.92 30.95
C GLN A 475 -25.42 4.08 30.35
N ARG A 476 -25.95 5.31 30.49
CA ARG A 476 -25.21 6.55 30.22
C ARG A 476 -24.48 6.97 31.49
N ASN A 477 -23.21 6.57 31.60
CA ASN A 477 -22.26 7.15 32.55
C ASN A 477 -21.52 8.29 31.87
#